data_AF-A0A9D7CXU4-F1
#
_entry.id   AF-A0A9D7CXU4-F1
#
_cell.length_a   1.000
_cell.length_b   1.000
_cell.length_c   1.000
_cell.angle_alpha   90.00
_cell.angle_beta   90.00
_cell.angle_gamma   90.00
#
_symmetry.space_group_name_H-M   'P 1'
#
loop_
_entity.id
_entity.type
_entity.pdbx_description
1 polymer ?
#
loop_
_entity_poly.entity_id
_entity_poly.type
_entity_poly.pdbx_seq_one_letter_code
_entity_poly.pdbx_strand_id
1 'polypeptide(L)' 'MADESARARMIEDISNLLREVPVPEATRTAGLQLIGFLARRMPGEEPHRLGVDEARHQRQSEQRLKVARRRAR' A
#
# COMPACT_ATOMS: atom_id res chain seq x y z
N MET A 1 13.90 -0.25 -11.30
CA MET A 1 12.59 0.24 -10.80
C MET A 1 12.61 0.00 -9.30
N ALA A 2 12.53 1.05 -8.47
CA ALA A 2 12.48 0.86 -7.02
C ALA A 2 11.17 0.10 -6.70
N ASP A 3 11.30 -1.02 -5.99
CA ASP A 3 10.17 -1.85 -5.56
C ASP A 3 9.22 -1.00 -4.69
N GLU A 4 7.92 -1.05 -4.97
CA GLU A 4 6.83 -0.46 -4.17
C GLU A 4 7.06 -0.72 -2.67
N SER A 5 7.46 -1.96 -2.34
CA SER A 5 7.72 -2.39 -0.97
C SER A 5 8.86 -1.61 -0.32
N ALA A 6 9.91 -1.28 -1.07
CA ALA A 6 11.03 -0.50 -0.56
C ALA A 6 10.61 0.96 -0.30
N ARG A 7 9.75 1.51 -1.17
CA ARG A 7 9.21 2.86 -0.99
C ARG A 7 8.27 2.95 0.22
N ALA A 8 7.41 1.95 0.39
CA ALA A 8 6.53 1.85 1.55
C ALA A 8 7.32 1.77 2.87
N ARG A 9 8.38 0.94 2.92
CA ARG A 9 9.28 0.88 4.08
C ARG A 9 9.96 2.22 4.37
N MET A 10 10.44 2.91 3.34
CA MET A 10 11.06 4.22 3.52
C MET A 10 10.08 5.26 4.07
N ILE A 11 8.82 5.24 3.63
CA ILE A 11 7.76 6.10 4.19
C ILE A 11 7.53 5.78 5.68
N GLU A 12 7.50 4.50 6.05
CA GLU A 12 7.35 4.06 7.44
C GLU A 12 8.52 4.53 8.32
N ASP A 13 9.75 4.34 7.87
CA ASP A 13 10.96 4.75 8.59
C ASP A 13 11.00 6.26 8.84
N ILE A 14 10.69 7.07 7.82
CA ILE A 14 10.63 8.53 7.95
C ILE A 14 9.50 8.93 8.91
N SER A 15 8.34 8.27 8.83
CA SER A 15 7.21 8.55 9.70
C SER A 15 7.54 8.25 11.17
N ASN A 16 8.21 7.13 11.45
CA ASN A 16 8.67 6.77 12.79
C ASN A 16 9.70 7.77 13.30
N LEU A 17 10.67 8.16 12.47
CA LEU A 17 11.69 9.18 12.82
C LEU A 17 11.04 10.51 13.22
N LEU A 18 10.06 11.00 12.47
CA LEU A 18 9.36 12.26 12.73
C LEU A 18 8.45 12.23 13.97
N ARG A 19 8.03 11.03 14.39
CA ARG A 19 7.19 10.80 15.57
C ARG A 19 8.01 10.64 16.84
N GLU A 20 9.10 9.88 16.77
CA GLU A 20 9.85 9.42 17.94
C GLU A 20 10.99 10.36 18.33
N VAL A 21 11.52 11.11 17.36
CA VAL A 21 12.63 12.03 17.59
C VAL A 21 12.14 13.48 17.57
N PRO A 22 12.42 14.29 18.61
CA PRO A 22 12.24 15.72 18.54
C PRO A 22 13.15 16.30 17.45
N VAL A 23 12.54 16.77 16.36
CA VAL A 23 13.25 17.40 15.25
C VAL A 23 12.84 18.86 15.11
N PRO A 24 13.73 19.74 14.60
CA PRO A 24 13.35 21.09 14.23
C PRO A 24 12.17 21.12 13.27
N GLU A 25 11.36 22.17 13.33
CA GLU A 25 10.16 22.33 12.49
C GLU A 25 10.47 22.29 10.99
N ALA A 26 11.59 22.88 10.58
CA ALA A 26 12.08 22.81 9.20
C ALA A 26 12.34 21.35 8.75
N THR A 27 12.95 20.54 9.61
CA THR A 27 13.19 19.11 9.35
C THR A 27 11.89 18.32 9.29
N ARG A 28 10.94 18.61 10.20
CA ARG A 28 9.60 18.01 10.16
C ARG A 28 8.89 18.31 8.84
N THR A 29 8.95 19.56 8.40
CA THR A 29 8.33 20.02 7.15
C THR A 29 8.95 19.32 5.93
N ALA A 30 10.28 19.26 5.86
CA ALA A 30 10.98 18.56 4.78
C ALA A 30 10.66 17.06 4.76
N GLY A 31 10.60 16.41 5.93
CA GLY A 31 10.24 15.00 6.02
C GLY A 31 8.81 14.71 5.55
N LEU A 32 7.84 15.56 5.91
CA LEU A 32 6.46 15.43 5.43
C LEU A 32 6.34 15.68 3.92
N GLN A 33 7.10 16.63 3.37
CA GLN A 33 7.16 16.85 1.93
C GLN A 33 7.74 15.64 1.19
N LEU A 34 8.79 15.01 1.74
CA LEU A 34 9.38 13.79 1.17
C LEU A 34 8.40 12.61 1.21
N ILE A 35 7.69 12.40 2.32
CA ILE A 35 6.61 11.40 2.40
C ILE A 35 5.56 11.66 1.33
N GLY A 36 5.12 12.93 1.18
CA GLY A 36 4.14 13.32 0.17
C GLY A 36 4.64 13.14 -1.27
N PHE A 37 5.95 13.18 -1.51
CA PHE A 37 6.55 12.83 -2.80
C PHE A 37 6.57 11.32 -3.01
N LEU A 38 7.04 10.54 -2.03
CA LEU A 38 7.14 9.09 -2.09
C LEU A 38 5.78 8.38 -2.15
N ALA A 39 4.74 8.95 -1.54
CA ALA A 39 3.38 8.39 -1.56
C ALA A 39 2.68 8.53 -2.92
N ARG A 40 3.23 9.33 -3.85
CA ARG A 40 2.66 9.49 -5.19
C ARG A 40 3.03 8.31 -6.07
N ARG A 41 2.12 7.97 -6.99
CA ARG A 41 2.42 7.02 -8.08
C ARG A 41 3.37 7.66 -9.07
N MET A 42 4.48 6.98 -9.36
CA MET A 42 5.45 7.42 -10.34
C MET A 42 4.99 7.04 -11.76
N PRO A 43 5.27 7.86 -12.78
CA PRO A 43 4.98 7.50 -14.17
C PRO A 43 5.65 6.17 -14.54
N GLY A 44 4.88 5.21 -15.04
CA GLY A 44 5.37 3.87 -15.38
C GLY A 44 5.25 2.83 -14.27
N GLU A 45 4.74 3.19 -13.09
CA GLU A 45 4.40 2.19 -12.06
C GLU A 45 3.07 1.49 -12.40
N GLU A 46 3.15 0.15 -12.44
CA GLU A 46 1.98 -0.73 -12.48
C GLU A 46 0.97 -0.36 -11.37
N PRO A 47 -0.34 -0.60 -11.59
CA PRO A 47 -1.33 -0.46 -10.53
C PRO A 47 -0.91 -1.25 -9.29
N HIS A 48 -1.20 -0.68 -8.12
CA HIS A 48 -0.86 -1.30 -6.85
C HIS A 48 -1.45 -2.72 -6.78
N ARG A 49 -0.58 -3.70 -6.48
CA ARG A 49 -0.97 -5.12 -6.45
C ARG A 49 -1.37 -5.61 -5.06
N LEU A 50 -1.16 -4.82 -4.01
CA LEU A 50 -1.60 -5.20 -2.65
C LEU A 50 -3.12 -5.37 -2.64
N GLY A 51 -3.59 -6.48 -2.06
CA GLY A 51 -5.01 -6.83 -1.96
C GLY A 51 -5.66 -7.29 -3.27
N VAL A 52 -4.99 -7.20 -4.44
CA VAL A 52 -5.56 -7.66 -5.71
C VAL A 52 -5.69 -9.19 -5.73
N ASP A 53 -4.65 -9.90 -5.30
CA ASP A 53 -4.67 -11.37 -5.26
C ASP A 53 -5.67 -11.87 -4.22
N GLU A 54 -5.75 -11.21 -3.07
CA GLU A 54 -6.71 -11.52 -2.02
C GLU A 54 -8.15 -11.28 -2.48
N ALA A 55 -8.42 -10.16 -3.15
CA ALA A 55 -9.71 -9.88 -3.76
C ALA A 55 -10.07 -10.86 -4.90
N ARG A 56 -9.08 -11.38 -5.64
CA ARG A 56 -9.30 -12.44 -6.63
C ARG A 56 -9.67 -13.75 -5.95
N HIS A 57 -8.97 -14.14 -4.89
CA HIS A 57 -9.27 -15.35 -4.13
C HIS A 57 -10.66 -15.30 -3.49
N GLN A 58 -11.06 -14.17 -2.89
CA GLN A 58 -12.40 -13.97 -2.35
C GLN A 58 -13.49 -14.10 -3.43
N ARG A 59 -13.30 -13.49 -4.61
CA ARG A 59 -14.27 -13.62 -5.70
C ARG A 59 -14.43 -15.05 -6.19
N GLN A 60 -13.34 -15.81 -6.27
CA GLN A 60 -13.39 -17.21 -6.69
C GLN A 60 -14.11 -18.09 -5.65
N SER A 61 -13.86 -17.88 -4.36
CA SER A 61 -14.54 -18.64 -3.31
C SER A 61 -16.05 -18.38 -3.30
N GLU A 62 -16.47 -17.12 -3.43
CA GLU A 62 -17.89 -16.75 -3.56
C GLU A 62 -18.56 -17.39 -4.78
N GLN A 63 -17.88 -17.40 -5.94
CA GLN A 63 -18.41 -18.05 -7.14
C GLN A 63 -18.61 -19.55 -6.93
N ARG A 64 -17.63 -20.24 -6.31
CA ARG A 64 -17.76 -21.68 -6.00
C ARG A 64 -18.93 -21.95 -5.07
N LEU A 65 -19.13 -21.11 -4.05
CA LEU A 65 -20.25 -21.24 -3.12
C LEU A 65 -21.61 -21.02 -3.80
N LYS A 66 -21.71 -20.01 -4.68
CA LYS A 66 -22.91 -19.74 -5.49
C LYS A 66 -23.26 -20.90 -6.41
N VAL A 67 -22.25 -21.48 -7.08
CA VAL A 67 -22.44 -22.66 -7.95
C VAL A 67 -22.89 -23.88 -7.14
N ALA A 68 -22.27 -24.15 -5.99
CA ALA A 68 -22.65 -25.26 -5.12
C ALA A 68 -24.11 -25.13 -4.63
N ARG A 69 -24.52 -23.93 -4.19
CA ARG A 69 -25.91 -23.66 -3.78
C ARG A 69 -26.93 -23.85 -4.90
N ARG A 70 -26.55 -23.54 -6.16
CA ARG A 70 -27.41 -23.75 -7.33
C ARG A 70 -27.61 -25.22 -7.69
N ARG A 71 -26.65 -26.09 -7.37
CA ARG A 71 -26.73 -27.55 -7.64
C ARG A 71 -27.45 -28.31 -6.53
N ALA A 72 -27.52 -27.75 -5.33
CA ALA A 72 -28.18 -28.35 -4.17
C ALA A 72 -29.68 -27.99 -4.09
N ARG A 73 -30.22 -27.32 -5.11
CA ARG A 73 -31.59 -26.81 -5.20
C ARG A 73 -32.24 -27.40 -6.44
#